data_AF-G5AFB7-F1
#
_entry.id   AF-G5AFB7-F1
#
_cell.length_a   1.000
_cell.length_b   1.000
_cell.length_c   1.000
_cell.angle_alpha   90.00
_cell.angle_beta   90.00
_cell.angle_gamma   90.00
#
_symmetry.space_group_name_H-M   'P 1'
#
loop_
_entity.id
_entity.type
_entity.pdbx_description
1 polymer ?
#
loop_
_entity_poly.entity_id
_entity_poly.type
_entity_poly.pdbx_seq_one_letter_code
_entity_poly.pdbx_strand_id
1 'polypeptide(L)' 'MDQGIIHCIKRYVLSEKMLYALDQIGEGVDEPYKVDILTALMWCENAWLKVTADTIQHCWYHSGLINKTAINFLTN' A
#
# COMPACT_ATOMS: atom_id res chain seq x y z
N MET A 1 10.42 -0.90 -9.48
CA MET A 1 10.24 0.56 -9.67
C MET A 1 8.83 0.88 -9.21
N ASP A 2 8.71 1.25 -7.94
CA ASP A 2 7.51 1.79 -7.29
C ASP A 2 8.03 2.68 -6.17
N GLN A 3 7.68 3.95 -6.15
CA GLN A 3 8.07 4.88 -5.10
C GLN A 3 6.84 5.62 -4.57
N GLY A 4 6.97 6.14 -3.36
CA GLY A 4 5.89 6.89 -2.71
C GLY A 4 4.67 6.02 -2.38
N ILE A 5 3.48 6.55 -2.66
CA ILE A 5 2.20 5.97 -2.22
C ILE A 5 1.99 4.56 -2.78
N ILE A 6 2.36 4.33 -4.05
CA ILE A 6 2.23 3.01 -4.68
C ILE A 6 3.08 1.96 -3.95
N HIS A 7 4.28 2.34 -3.49
CA HIS A 7 5.13 1.46 -2.69
C HIS A 7 4.45 1.09 -1.37
N CYS A 8 3.84 2.07 -0.69
CA CYS A 8 3.10 1.83 0.56
C CYS A 8 1.94 0.84 0.36
N ILE A 9 1.12 1.05 -0.68
CA ILE A 9 -0.01 0.17 -1.00
C ILE A 9 0.49 -1.24 -1.31
N LYS A 10 1.49 -1.38 -2.20
CA LYS A 10 2.07 -2.68 -2.56
C LYS A 10 2.61 -3.43 -1.36
N ARG A 11 3.22 -2.72 -0.41
CA ARG A 11 3.72 -3.33 0.84
C ARG A 11 2.57 -3.89 1.67
N TYR A 12 1.48 -3.15 1.86
CA TYR A 12 0.32 -3.65 2.59
C TYR A 12 -0.33 -4.85 1.90
N VAL A 13 -0.60 -4.76 0.59
CA VAL A 13 -1.19 -5.85 -0.18
C VAL A 13 -0.30 -7.10 -0.16
N LEU A 14 1.02 -6.93 -0.24
CA LEU A 14 1.96 -8.05 -0.13
C LEU A 14 1.88 -8.72 1.24
N SER A 15 1.79 -7.95 2.33
CA SER A 15 1.63 -8.51 3.68
C SER A 15 0.33 -9.33 3.81
N GLU A 16 -0.80 -8.81 3.32
CA GLU A 16 -2.08 -9.54 3.32
C GLU A 16 -1.97 -10.83 2.48
N LYS A 17 -1.35 -10.75 1.29
CA LYS A 17 -1.13 -11.92 0.41
C LYS A 17 -0.27 -13.00 1.06
N MET A 18 0.76 -12.61 1.82
CA MET A 18 1.63 -13.58 2.50
C MET A 18 0.90 -14.26 3.66
N LEU A 19 0.11 -13.52 4.44
CA LEU A 19 -0.73 -14.10 5.51
C LEU A 19 -1.74 -15.08 4.93
N TYR A 20 -2.48 -14.66 3.89
CA TYR A 20 -3.42 -15.54 3.18
C TYR A 20 -2.74 -16.82 2.68
N ALA A 21 -1.55 -16.71 2.07
CA ALA A 21 -0.84 -17.87 1.55
C ALA A 21 -0.41 -18.85 2.66
N LEU A 22 -0.04 -18.35 3.85
CA LEU A 22 0.27 -19.21 5.00
C LEU A 22 -0.96 -20.01 5.44
N ASP A 23 -2.13 -19.39 5.48
CA ASP A 23 -3.39 -20.09 5.81
C ASP A 23 -3.71 -21.17 4.77
N GLN A 24 -3.60 -20.85 3.48
CA GLN A 24 -3.83 -21.82 2.40
C GLN A 24 -2.85 -23.01 2.44
N ILE A 25 -1.59 -22.77 2.79
CA ILE A 25 -0.58 -23.83 2.99
C ILE A 25 -0.99 -24.72 4.17
N GLY A 26 -1.49 -24.13 5.27
CA GLY A 26 -1.99 -24.88 6.43
C GLY A 26 -3.16 -25.81 6.09
N GLU A 27 -4.01 -25.39 5.16
CA GLU A 27 -5.16 -26.16 4.65
C GLU A 27 -4.79 -27.14 3.52
N GLY A 28 -3.54 -27.15 3.06
CA GLY A 28 -3.07 -28.06 2.00
C GLY A 28 -3.56 -27.72 0.60
N VAL A 29 -3.83 -26.45 0.31
CA VAL A 29 -4.27 -25.99 -1.02
C VAL A 29 -3.09 -25.97 -2.01
N ASP A 30 -3.29 -26.53 -3.21
CA ASP A 30 -2.25 -26.67 -4.25
C ASP A 30 -1.67 -25.34 -4.76
N GLU A 31 -2.50 -24.29 -4.86
CA GLU A 31 -2.12 -22.96 -5.36
C GLU A 31 -2.26 -21.88 -4.27
N PRO A 32 -1.42 -21.89 -3.21
CA PRO A 32 -1.65 -21.06 -2.02
C PRO A 32 -1.52 -19.55 -2.25
N TYR A 33 -0.90 -19.14 -3.36
CA TYR A 33 -0.74 -17.73 -3.75
C TYR A 33 -1.81 -17.22 -4.71
N LYS A 34 -2.72 -18.09 -5.14
CA LYS A 34 -3.81 -17.72 -6.05
C LYS A 34 -4.88 -16.97 -5.27
N VAL A 35 -5.19 -15.79 -5.77
CA VAL A 35 -6.15 -14.87 -5.17
C VAL A 35 -7.06 -14.40 -6.28
N ASP A 36 -8.37 -14.44 -6.05
CA ASP A 36 -9.34 -13.90 -7.00
C ASP A 36 -9.29 -12.36 -7.02
N ILE A 37 -9.80 -11.77 -8.10
CA ILE A 37 -9.70 -10.32 -8.31
C ILE A 37 -10.48 -9.51 -7.26
N LEU A 38 -11.58 -10.03 -6.72
CA LEU A 38 -12.37 -9.32 -5.71
C LEU A 38 -11.59 -9.21 -4.41
N THR A 39 -11.02 -10.32 -3.94
CA THR A 39 -10.15 -10.35 -2.76
C THR A 39 -8.96 -9.41 -2.92
N ALA A 40 -8.31 -9.43 -4.09
CA ALA A 40 -7.19 -8.51 -4.37
C ALA A 40 -7.61 -7.03 -4.34
N LEU A 41 -8.79 -6.69 -4.88
CA LEU A 41 -9.32 -5.32 -4.85
C LEU A 41 -9.66 -4.87 -3.42
N MET A 42 -10.23 -5.75 -2.60
CA MET A 42 -10.50 -5.47 -1.19
C MET A 42 -9.21 -5.19 -0.41
N TRP A 43 -8.12 -5.94 -0.68
CA TRP A 43 -6.83 -5.64 -0.08
C TRP A 43 -6.26 -4.29 -0.53
N CYS A 44 -6.44 -3.92 -1.81
CA CYS A 44 -6.05 -2.60 -2.30
C CYS A 44 -6.84 -1.47 -1.61
N GLU A 45 -8.15 -1.63 -1.44
CA GLU A 45 -9.00 -0.67 -0.71
C GLU A 45 -8.55 -0.55 0.76
N ASN A 46 -8.38 -1.67 1.46
CA ASN A 46 -7.90 -1.67 2.83
C ASN A 46 -6.49 -1.07 2.96
N ALA A 47 -5.60 -1.35 2.00
CA ALA A 47 -4.27 -0.76 1.94
C ALA A 47 -4.34 0.76 1.73
N TRP A 48 -5.24 1.25 0.89
CA TRP A 48 -5.46 2.68 0.67
C TRP A 48 -5.91 3.38 1.95
N LEU A 49 -6.86 2.79 2.69
CA LEU A 49 -7.34 3.34 3.97
C LEU A 49 -6.24 3.42 5.03
N LYS A 50 -5.19 2.59 4.94
CA LYS A 50 -4.00 2.64 5.82
C LYS A 50 -2.99 3.73 5.41
N VAL A 51 -3.13 4.35 4.24
CA VAL A 51 -2.26 5.45 3.80
C VAL A 51 -2.76 6.76 4.44
N THR A 52 -1.98 7.30 5.38
CA THR A 52 -2.31 8.57 6.05
C THR A 52 -1.94 9.79 5.21
N ALA A 53 -2.53 10.94 5.53
CA ALA A 53 -2.15 12.23 4.94
C ALA A 53 -0.65 12.52 5.12
N ASP A 54 -0.09 12.21 6.30
CA ASP A 54 1.35 12.34 6.58
C ASP A 54 2.19 11.45 5.67
N THR A 55 1.74 10.20 5.42
CA THR A 55 2.41 9.29 4.49
C THR A 55 2.41 9.86 3.07
N ILE A 56 1.29 10.40 2.60
CA ILE A 56 1.17 11.07 1.29
C ILE A 56 2.13 12.26 1.22
N GLN A 57 2.12 13.11 2.24
CA GLN A 57 2.98 14.29 2.31
C GLN A 57 4.46 13.91 2.28
N HIS A 58 4.85 12.91 3.08
CA HIS A 58 6.22 12.38 3.09
C HIS A 58 6.61 11.81 1.72
N CYS A 59 5.70 11.10 1.04
CA CYS A 59 5.94 10.59 -0.31
C CYS A 59 6.17 11.72 -1.31
N TRP A 60 5.37 12.79 -1.26
CA TRP A 60 5.53 13.93 -2.16
C TRP A 60 6.79 14.75 -1.86
N TYR A 61 7.20 14.88 -0.58
CA TYR A 61 8.49 15.47 -0.23
C TYR A 61 9.64 14.64 -0.78
N HIS A 62 9.58 13.32 -0.60
CA HIS A 62 10.64 12.43 -1.05
C HIS A 62 10.76 12.38 -2.58
N SER A 63 9.64 12.48 -3.30
CA SER A 63 9.65 12.56 -4.77
C SER A 63 10.05 13.94 -5.31
N GLY A 64 10.25 14.94 -4.44
CA GLY A 64 10.57 16.31 -4.83
C GLY A 64 9.40 17.06 -5.50
N LEU A 65 8.17 16.53 -5.44
CA LEU A 65 6.99 17.17 -6.01
C LEU A 65 6.56 18.40 -5.20
N ILE A 66 6.79 18.36 -3.89
CA ILE A 66 6.59 19.49 -2.99
C ILE A 66 7.91 19.80 -2.29
N ASN A 67 8.20 21.08 -2.12
CA ASN A 67 9.28 21.54 -1.26
C ASN A 67 8.70 21.89 0.12
N LYS A 68 9.42 21.59 1.19
CA LYS A 68 9.05 21.91 2.58
C LYS A 68 8.73 23.40 2.76
N THR A 69 9.34 24.27 1.95
CA THR A 69 9.09 25.72 1.96
C THR A 69 7.78 26.12 1.27
N ALA A 70 7.26 25.34 0.32
CA ALA A 70 6.08 25.69 -0.48
C ALA A 70 4.76 25.46 0.27
N ILE A 71 4.71 24.51 1.22
CA ILE A 71 3.49 24.22 1.99
C ILE A 71 3.19 25.31 3.03
N ASN A 72 4.21 25.95 3.61
CA ASN A 72 4.02 27.05 4.56
C ASN A 72 3.30 28.28 3.95
N PHE A 73 3.26 28.41 2.62
CA PHE A 73 2.54 29.49 1.94
C PHE A 73 1.05 29.18 1.71
N LEU A 74 0.63 27.92 1.79
CA LEU A 74 -0.76 27.51 1.53
C LEU A 74 -1.60 27.37 2.81
N THR A 75 -0.95 27.42 3.98
CA THR A 75 -1.57 27.27 5.30
C THR A 75 -1.51 28.54 6.16
N ASN A 76 -1.03 29.65 5.60
CA ASN A 76 -1.17 31.01 6.15
C ASN A 76 -2.17 31.80 5.29
#